data_AF-A0A383C4J2-F1
#
_entry.id   AF-A0A383C4J2-F1
#
_cell.length_a   1.000
_cell.length_b   1.000
_cell.length_c   1.000
_cell.angle_alpha   90.00
_cell.angle_beta   90.00
_cell.angle_gamma   90.00
#
_symmetry.space_group_name_H-M   'P 1'
#
loop_
_entity.id
_entity.type
_entity.pdbx_description
1 polymer ?
#
loop_
_entity_poly.entity_id
_entity_poly.type
_entity_poly.pdbx_seq_one_letter_code
_entity_poly.pdbx_strand_id
1 'polypeptide(L)' 'MSWSFKEVIPKIGTITEGACWNGSLLLFSNISENRILSFNPETNELNEIIK' A
#
# COMPACT_ATOMS: atom_id res chain seq x y z
N MET A 1 -7.77 19.29 17.70
CA MET A 1 -7.62 18.34 16.57
C MET A 1 -6.94 17.10 17.10
N SER A 2 -7.57 15.94 16.97
CA SER A 2 -7.00 14.64 17.35
C SER A 2 -6.83 13.82 16.09
N TRP A 3 -5.61 13.33 15.86
CA TRP A 3 -5.35 12.39 14.78
C TRP A 3 -5.77 10.98 15.22
N SER A 4 -6.46 10.27 14.34
CA SER A 4 -6.69 8.83 14.48
C SER A 4 -5.85 8.11 13.43
N PHE A 5 -5.16 7.07 13.87
CA PHE A 5 -4.34 6.22 13.01
C PHE A 5 -5.02 4.85 12.92
N LYS A 6 -5.02 4.26 11.72
CA LYS A 6 -5.62 2.95 11.46
C LYS A 6 -4.64 2.11 10.64
N GLU A 7 -4.45 0.87 11.05
CA GLU A 7 -3.78 -0.14 10.22
C GLU A 7 -4.77 -0.61 9.14
N VAL A 8 -4.41 -0.36 7.88
CA VAL A 8 -5.27 -0.65 6.71
C VAL A 8 -4.74 -1.77 5.83
N ILE A 9 -3.43 -2.04 5.86
CA ILE A 9 -2.77 -3.09 5.11
C ILE A 9 -2.05 -3.98 6.14
N PRO A 10 -2.25 -5.31 6.13
CA PRO A 10 -1.54 -6.21 7.03
C PRO A 10 -0.03 -6.19 6.72
N LYS A 11 0.79 -6.72 7.62
CA LYS A 11 2.23 -6.86 7.38
C LYS A 11 2.48 -7.78 6.18
N ILE A 12 2.98 -7.22 5.08
CA ILE A 12 3.18 -7.89 3.78
C ILE A 12 4.65 -7.98 3.36
N GLY A 13 5.59 -7.93 4.30
CA GLY A 13 7.02 -8.01 4.03
C GLY A 13 7.82 -7.17 5.01
N THR A 14 9.01 -6.72 4.57
CA THR A 14 9.92 -5.96 5.44
C THR A 14 9.88 -4.45 5.17
N ILE A 15 10.17 -4.02 3.94
CA ILE A 15 10.36 -2.61 3.61
C ILE A 15 9.44 -2.22 2.45
N THR A 16 8.38 -1.50 2.79
CA THR A 16 7.50 -0.87 1.82
C THR A 16 7.80 0.62 1.73
N GLU A 17 7.89 1.16 0.51
CA GLU A 17 8.32 2.54 0.27
C GLU A 17 7.69 3.14 -0.98
N GLY A 18 7.83 4.47 -1.13
CA GLY A 18 7.42 5.17 -2.34
C GLY A 18 5.91 5.26 -2.51
N ALA A 19 5.20 5.49 -1.41
CA ALA A 19 3.74 5.67 -1.41
C ALA A 19 3.31 6.85 -2.30
N CYS A 20 2.42 6.58 -3.25
CA CYS A 20 1.88 7.55 -4.19
C CYS A 20 0.36 7.35 -4.32
N TRP A 21 -0.41 8.44 -4.19
CA TRP A 21 -1.85 8.41 -4.37
C TRP A 21 -2.21 8.86 -5.79
N ASN A 22 -2.93 8.04 -6.54
CA ASN A 22 -3.32 8.37 -7.92
C ASN A 22 -4.74 8.99 -8.04
N GLY A 23 -5.41 9.25 -6.90
CA GLY A 23 -6.80 9.70 -6.87
C GLY A 23 -7.81 8.62 -6.47
N SER A 24 -7.44 7.33 -6.56
CA SER A 24 -8.32 6.21 -6.21
C SER A 24 -7.60 5.03 -5.55
N LEU A 25 -6.32 4.82 -5.87
CA LEU A 25 -5.48 3.74 -5.35
C LEU A 25 -4.20 4.31 -4.75
N LEU A 26 -3.77 3.71 -3.64
CA LEU A 26 -2.46 3.93 -3.05
C LEU A 26 -1.48 2.96 -3.72
N LEU A 27 -0.54 3.49 -4.49
CA LEU A 27 0.52 2.75 -5.16
C LEU A 27 1.78 2.81 -4.29
N PHE A 28 2.48 1.68 -4.16
CA PHE A 28 3.73 1.63 -3.40
C PHE A 28 4.57 0.43 -3.81
N SER A 29 5.83 0.41 -3.40
CA SER A 29 6.75 -0.70 -3.64
C SER A 29 6.96 -1.52 -2.37
N ASN A 30 7.20 -2.82 -2.51
CA ASN A 30 7.89 -3.63 -1.51
C ASN A 30 9.28 -3.95 -2.06
N ILE A 31 10.28 -3.20 -1.60
CA ILE A 31 11.65 -3.24 -2.14
C ILE A 31 12.29 -4.59 -1.84
N SER A 32 12.02 -5.16 -0.67
CA SER A 32 12.61 -6.43 -0.25
C SER A 32 12.16 -7.63 -1.08
N GLU A 33 10.98 -7.55 -1.68
CA GLU A 33 10.35 -8.64 -2.44
C GLU A 33 10.26 -8.34 -3.94
N ASN A 34 10.91 -7.25 -4.42
CA ASN A 34 10.93 -6.83 -5.82
C ASN A 34 9.54 -6.76 -6.46
N ARG A 35 8.57 -6.13 -5.79
CA ARG A 35 7.20 -6.02 -6.31
C ARG A 35 6.58 -4.64 -6.12
N ILE A 36 5.67 -4.29 -7.02
CA ILE A 36 4.86 -3.07 -6.94
C ILE A 36 3.43 -3.46 -6.59
N LEU A 37 2.82 -2.72 -5.67
CA LEU A 37 1.53 -3.00 -5.08
C LEU A 37 0.58 -1.81 -5.24
N SER A 38 -0.71 -2.09 -5.31
CA SER A 38 -1.80 -1.11 -5.19
C SER A 38 -2.73 -1.51 -4.05
N PHE A 39 -3.14 -0.54 -3.24
CA PHE A 39 -4.18 -0.69 -2.23
C PHE A 39 -5.39 0.19 -2.57
N ASN A 40 -6.58 -0.40 -2.57
CA ASN A 40 -7.86 0.30 -2.72
C ASN A 40 -8.48 0.52 -1.33
N PRO A 41 -8.58 1.76 -0.83
CA PRO A 41 -9.16 2.03 0.49
C PRO A 41 -10.70 1.88 0.53
N GLU A 42 -11.38 1.92 -0.61
CA GLU A 42 -12.84 1.75 -0.69
C GLU A 42 -13.23 0.27 -0.54
N THR A 43 -12.46 -0.63 -1.17
CA THR A 43 -12.72 -2.08 -1.14
C THR A 43 -11.85 -2.84 -0.13
N ASN A 44 -10.82 -2.20 0.44
CA ASN A 44 -9.74 -2.82 1.22
C ASN A 44 -8.97 -3.91 0.47
N GLU A 45 -8.90 -3.82 -0.86
CA GLU A 45 -8.19 -4.79 -1.69
C GLU A 45 -6.72 -4.38 -1.87
N LEU A 46 -5.83 -5.36 -1.75
CA LEU A 46 -4.41 -5.24 -2.03
C LEU A 46 -4.08 -6.11 -3.25
N ASN A 47 -3.48 -5.50 -4.27
CA ASN A 47 -3.13 -6.17 -5.52
C ASN A 47 -1.64 -5.96 -5.85
N GLU A 48 -1.01 -6.96 -6.43
CA GLU A 48 0.33 -6.87 -7.00
C GLU A 48 0.22 -6.49 -8.48
N ILE A 49 0.97 -5.45 -8.88
CA ILE A 49 0.88 -4.84 -10.21
C ILE A 49 1.98 -5.38 -11.12
N ILE A 50 3.20 -5.56 -10.60
CA ILE A 50 4.40 -5.96 -11.37
C ILE A 50 5.30 -6.84 -10.48
N LYS A 51 5.94 -7.84 -11.11
CA LYS A 51 7.00 -8.70 -10.55
C LYS A 51 8.30 -8.56 -11.35
#